data_AF-A0A497PJG2-F1
#
_entry.id   AF-A0A497PJG2-F1
#
_cell.length_a   1.000
_cell.length_b   1.000
_cell.length_c   1.000
_cell.angle_alpha   90.00
_cell.angle_beta   90.00
_cell.angle_gamma   90.00
#
_symmetry.space_group_name_H-M   'P 1'
#
loop_
_entity.id
_entity.type
_entity.pdbx_description
1 polymer ?
#
loop_
_entity_poly.entity_id
_entity_poly.type
_entity_poly.pdbx_seq_one_letter_code
_entity_poly.pdbx_strand_id
1 'polypeptide(L)'
;MAENDSESKTLSDSESKTLSDSESKTLSKLDIDKPQDFKFHIAYEVYSQAWDDNDSESIRTKLNELISFLSNEGHYGGFYAQMKPFRKDLDSFSPGRKRIQGQKKRAWAKDDAKARRNRRYK
;
A
#
# COMPACT_ATOMS: atom_id res chain seq x y z
N MET A 1 11.51 -57.73 -41.08
CA MET A 1 12.82 -57.68 -40.42
C MET A 1 13.53 -56.46 -40.99
N ALA A 2 13.79 -55.36 -40.28
CA ALA A 2 13.97 -55.16 -38.83
C ALA A 2 13.30 -53.85 -38.33
N GLU A 3 13.01 -53.85 -37.02
CA GLU A 3 12.54 -52.77 -36.16
C GLU A 3 13.50 -51.57 -36.10
N ASN A 4 12.98 -50.36 -35.81
CA ASN A 4 13.20 -49.72 -34.51
C ASN A 4 12.45 -48.38 -34.42
N ASP A 5 11.78 -48.23 -33.28
CA ASP A 5 11.03 -47.09 -32.77
C ASP A 5 11.87 -45.81 -32.68
N SER A 6 11.20 -44.65 -32.69
CA SER A 6 11.37 -43.60 -31.66
C SER A 6 10.45 -42.42 -31.92
N GLU A 7 9.60 -42.17 -30.93
CA GLU A 7 8.70 -41.04 -30.77
C GLU A 7 9.45 -39.72 -30.51
N SER A 8 8.88 -38.60 -30.99
CA SER A 8 8.83 -37.34 -30.22
C SER A 8 7.76 -36.43 -30.88
N LYS A 9 6.56 -36.19 -30.31
CA LYS A 9 6.23 -35.19 -29.26
C LYS A 9 6.77 -33.79 -29.63
N THR A 10 6.03 -32.70 -29.80
CA THR A 10 4.86 -32.09 -29.10
C THR A 10 4.37 -30.91 -29.97
N LEU A 11 3.06 -30.64 -30.16
CA LEU A 11 2.21 -29.75 -29.31
C LEU A 11 2.92 -28.45 -28.91
N SER A 12 2.34 -27.25 -28.94
CA SER A 12 1.03 -26.71 -29.31
C SER A 12 1.10 -25.22 -28.94
N ASP A 13 0.21 -24.43 -29.53
CA ASP A 13 -0.08 -23.03 -29.23
C ASP A 13 0.14 -22.62 -27.77
N SER A 14 0.95 -21.59 -27.55
CA SER A 14 0.96 -20.82 -26.30
C SER A 14 0.00 -19.64 -26.45
N GLU A 15 -1.30 -19.94 -26.50
CA GLU A 15 -2.32 -19.01 -26.03
C GLU A 15 -2.15 -18.89 -24.50
N SER A 16 -1.88 -17.69 -24.01
CA SER A 16 -1.85 -17.40 -22.57
C SER A 16 -3.26 -17.52 -21.99
N LYS A 17 -3.61 -18.74 -21.59
CA LYS A 17 -4.85 -19.07 -20.89
C LYS A 17 -4.65 -18.83 -19.39
N THR A 18 -5.44 -17.89 -18.87
CA THR A 18 -5.82 -17.75 -17.46
C THR A 18 -6.06 -19.11 -16.80
N LEU A 19 -5.69 -19.28 -15.52
CA LEU A 19 -6.49 -20.03 -14.55
C LEU A 19 -5.98 -19.78 -13.13
N SER A 20 -6.87 -19.17 -12.34
CA SER A 20 -7.03 -19.36 -10.91
C SER A 20 -7.04 -20.86 -10.56
N ASP A 21 -6.30 -21.26 -9.54
CA ASP A 21 -6.67 -22.46 -8.79
C ASP A 21 -6.40 -22.28 -7.30
N SER A 22 -7.44 -22.51 -6.53
CA SER A 22 -7.53 -22.42 -5.08
C SER A 22 -7.59 -23.84 -4.54
N GLU A 23 -6.57 -24.29 -3.83
CA GLU A 23 -6.68 -25.17 -2.64
C GLU A 23 -5.31 -25.66 -2.20
N SER A 24 -4.70 -24.93 -1.27
CA SER A 24 -3.99 -25.55 -0.16
C SER A 24 -4.26 -24.69 1.07
N LYS A 25 -4.45 -25.32 2.24
CA LYS A 25 -4.68 -24.71 3.56
C LYS A 25 -3.44 -23.96 4.08
N THR A 26 -2.88 -23.13 3.23
CA THR A 26 -2.01 -22.03 3.56
C THR A 26 -2.80 -20.83 3.08
N LEU A 27 -3.26 -19.97 3.99
CA LEU A 27 -3.95 -18.75 3.60
C LEU A 27 -3.11 -18.07 2.52
N SER A 28 -3.62 -18.07 1.29
CA SER A 28 -2.92 -17.52 0.14
C SER A 28 -3.27 -16.04 0.04
N LYS A 29 -2.27 -15.24 -0.30
CA LYS A 29 -2.44 -13.81 -0.55
C LYS A 29 -3.40 -13.63 -1.74
N LEU A 30 -4.36 -12.72 -1.60
CA LEU A 30 -5.37 -12.46 -2.63
C LEU A 30 -4.85 -11.45 -3.66
N ASP A 31 -4.37 -11.90 -4.81
CA ASP A 31 -3.89 -11.05 -5.91
C ASP A 31 -5.05 -10.42 -6.73
N ILE A 32 -5.90 -9.62 -6.08
CA ILE A 32 -7.07 -8.97 -6.73
C ILE A 32 -6.74 -7.51 -7.11
N ASP A 33 -5.49 -7.17 -7.39
CA ASP A 33 -5.14 -5.79 -7.70
C ASP A 33 -5.86 -5.27 -8.95
N LYS A 34 -6.41 -4.07 -8.86
CA LYS A 34 -7.11 -3.36 -9.94
C LYS A 34 -6.34 -2.07 -10.22
N PRO A 35 -5.28 -2.08 -11.05
CA PRO A 35 -4.48 -0.89 -11.33
C PRO A 35 -5.27 0.23 -12.04
N GLN A 36 -6.45 -0.08 -12.57
CA GLN A 36 -7.39 0.91 -13.13
C GLN A 36 -8.07 1.77 -12.05
N ASP A 37 -8.22 1.26 -10.82
CA ASP A 37 -8.71 2.02 -9.68
C ASP A 37 -7.55 2.30 -8.72
N PHE A 38 -7.00 3.51 -8.82
CA PHE A 38 -5.90 3.97 -7.97
C PHE A 38 -6.18 3.81 -6.47
N LYS A 39 -7.44 3.97 -6.03
CA LYS A 39 -7.78 3.81 -4.61
C LYS A 39 -7.70 2.36 -4.19
N PHE A 40 -8.14 1.45 -5.07
CA PHE A 40 -8.03 0.02 -4.86
C PHE A 40 -6.58 -0.43 -4.86
N HIS A 41 -5.78 0.06 -5.80
CA HIS A 41 -4.35 -0.25 -5.87
C HIS A 41 -3.61 0.13 -4.59
N ILE A 42 -3.81 1.35 -4.06
CA ILE A 42 -3.23 1.74 -2.76
C ILE A 42 -3.75 0.83 -1.64
N ALA A 43 -5.05 0.51 -1.63
CA ALA A 43 -5.61 -0.37 -0.61
C ALA A 43 -5.00 -1.78 -0.69
N TYR A 44 -4.69 -2.25 -1.89
CA TYR A 44 -4.01 -3.51 -2.14
C TYR A 44 -2.55 -3.48 -1.68
N GLU A 45 -1.78 -2.44 -2.00
CA GLU A 45 -0.40 -2.27 -1.48
C GLU A 45 -0.37 -2.34 0.04
N VAL A 46 -1.32 -1.66 0.67
CA VAL A 46 -1.54 -1.64 2.11
C VAL A 46 -1.86 -3.02 2.67
N TYR A 47 -2.75 -3.76 2.01
CA TYR A 47 -3.10 -5.12 2.38
C TYR A 47 -1.88 -6.03 2.24
N SER A 48 -1.14 -5.89 1.14
CA SER A 48 0.07 -6.65 0.85
C SER A 48 1.11 -6.45 1.95
N GLN A 49 1.37 -5.20 2.34
CA GLN A 49 2.29 -4.90 3.42
C GLN A 49 1.82 -5.47 4.77
N ALA A 50 0.53 -5.30 5.11
CA ALA A 50 -0.03 -5.84 6.34
C ALA A 50 -0.02 -7.38 6.36
N TRP A 51 -0.13 -8.02 5.19
CA TRP A 51 -0.03 -9.47 5.05
C TRP A 51 1.39 -9.97 5.31
N ASP A 52 2.37 -9.31 4.71
CA ASP A 52 3.79 -9.65 4.84
C ASP A 52 4.30 -9.39 6.27
N ASP A 53 3.74 -8.38 6.95
CA ASP A 53 4.06 -8.04 8.34
C ASP A 53 3.49 -9.02 9.38
N ASN A 54 2.42 -9.76 9.05
CA ASN A 54 1.67 -10.57 10.01
C ASN A 54 1.64 -12.06 9.62
N ASP A 55 2.28 -12.91 10.44
CA ASP A 55 2.32 -14.37 10.23
C ASP A 55 1.14 -15.13 10.84
N SER A 56 0.26 -14.46 11.57
CA SER A 56 -0.87 -15.12 12.23
C SER A 56 -2.03 -15.40 11.26
N GLU A 57 -2.48 -16.65 11.26
CA GLU A 57 -3.56 -17.12 10.40
C GLU A 57 -4.87 -16.36 10.64
N SER A 58 -5.16 -16.00 11.89
CA SER A 58 -6.36 -15.25 12.27
C SER A 58 -6.37 -13.80 11.79
N ILE A 59 -5.21 -13.21 11.55
CA ILE A 59 -5.09 -11.87 10.96
C ILE A 59 -5.24 -11.96 9.45
N ARG A 60 -4.58 -12.95 8.83
CA ARG A 60 -4.67 -13.22 7.40
C ARG A 60 -6.12 -13.46 6.94
N THR A 61 -6.92 -14.24 7.67
CA THR A 61 -8.35 -14.41 7.33
C THR A 61 -9.13 -13.09 7.33
N LYS A 62 -8.95 -12.26 8.35
CA LYS A 62 -9.60 -10.93 8.45
C LYS A 62 -9.17 -9.98 7.35
N LEU A 63 -7.88 -9.99 6.99
CA LEU A 63 -7.36 -9.21 5.88
C LEU A 63 -7.99 -9.64 4.55
N ASN A 64 -8.18 -10.94 4.35
CA ASN A 64 -8.85 -11.49 3.16
C ASN A 64 -10.32 -11.09 3.08
N GLU A 65 -11.04 -11.13 4.20
CA GLU A 65 -12.43 -10.64 4.28
C GLU A 65 -12.51 -9.15 3.94
N LEU A 66 -11.60 -8.34 4.48
CA LEU A 66 -11.52 -6.89 4.26
C LEU A 66 -11.29 -6.52 2.79
N ILE A 67 -10.32 -7.14 2.13
CA ILE A 67 -10.03 -6.84 0.72
C ILE A 67 -11.14 -7.34 -0.21
N SER A 68 -11.77 -8.47 0.14
CA SER A 68 -12.94 -9.00 -0.60
C SER A 68 -14.15 -8.08 -0.48
N PHE A 69 -14.44 -7.61 0.74
CA PHE A 69 -15.49 -6.62 0.99
C PHE A 69 -15.24 -5.33 0.23
N LEU A 70 -13.98 -4.86 0.20
CA LEU A 70 -13.60 -3.67 -0.54
C LEU A 70 -13.79 -3.81 -2.05
N SER A 71 -13.48 -4.98 -2.61
CA SER A 71 -13.70 -5.27 -4.04
C SER A 71 -15.18 -5.23 -4.45
N ASN A 72 -16.09 -5.54 -3.53
CA ASN A 72 -17.53 -5.63 -3.80
C ASN A 72 -18.27 -4.31 -3.51
N GLU A 73 -18.11 -3.74 -2.31
CA GLU A 73 -18.90 -2.58 -1.86
C GLU A 73 -18.12 -1.25 -1.87
N GLY A 74 -16.81 -1.25 -2.15
CA GLY A 74 -16.04 -0.02 -2.38
C GLY A 74 -15.95 0.94 -1.17
N HIS A 75 -16.24 0.48 0.05
CA HIS A 75 -16.17 1.31 1.26
C HIS A 75 -14.73 1.48 1.79
N TYR A 76 -13.95 2.31 1.09
CA TYR A 76 -12.56 2.63 1.43
C TYR A 76 -12.36 3.18 2.86
N GLY A 77 -13.28 4.02 3.35
CA GLY A 77 -13.15 4.63 4.68
C GLY A 77 -13.16 3.61 5.83
N GLY A 78 -14.05 2.63 5.76
CA GLY A 78 -14.14 1.55 6.75
C GLY A 78 -12.94 0.62 6.69
N PHE A 79 -12.49 0.28 5.47
CA PHE A 79 -11.28 -0.51 5.25
C PHE A 79 -10.06 0.12 5.92
N TYR A 80 -9.78 1.40 5.66
CA TYR A 80 -8.62 2.05 6.27
C TYR A 80 -8.72 2.18 7.79
N ALA A 81 -9.93 2.34 8.35
CA ALA A 81 -10.12 2.35 9.80
C ALA A 81 -9.81 0.99 10.44
N GLN A 82 -10.26 -0.10 9.81
CA GLN A 82 -10.03 -1.47 10.29
C GLN A 82 -8.61 -1.96 10.01
N MET A 83 -7.91 -1.40 9.02
CA MET A 83 -6.55 -1.76 8.65
C MET A 83 -5.48 -1.17 9.58
N LYS A 84 -5.76 -0.04 10.26
CA LYS A 84 -4.84 0.62 11.20
C LYS A 84 -4.11 -0.30 12.19
N PRO A 85 -4.79 -1.20 12.93
CA PRO A 85 -4.14 -2.06 13.93
C PRO A 85 -3.20 -3.11 13.33
N PHE A 86 -3.31 -3.42 12.04
CA PHE A 86 -2.49 -4.46 11.39
C PHE A 86 -1.18 -3.93 10.81
N ARG A 87 -1.01 -2.60 10.74
CA ARG A 87 0.20 -2.00 10.20
C ARG A 87 1.18 -1.62 11.30
N LYS A 88 2.44 -2.03 11.15
CA LYS A 88 3.53 -1.69 12.08
C LYS A 88 4.09 -0.27 11.84
N ASP A 89 3.85 0.29 10.66
CA ASP A 89 4.44 1.57 10.23
C ASP A 89 3.78 2.83 10.81
N LEU A 90 2.54 2.75 11.32
CA LEU A 90 1.84 3.95 11.79
C LEU A 90 2.51 4.61 13.00
N ASP A 91 3.22 3.86 13.82
CA ASP A 91 3.92 4.40 14.99
C ASP A 91 5.15 5.25 14.61
N SER A 92 5.68 5.08 13.38
CA SER A 92 6.85 5.83 12.91
C SER A 92 6.48 7.25 12.47
N PHE A 93 5.24 7.49 12.04
CA PHE A 93 4.78 8.83 11.69
C PHE A 93 4.19 9.52 12.92
N SER A 94 5.03 9.81 13.92
CA SER A 94 4.66 10.80 14.92
C SER A 94 4.54 12.15 14.21
N PRO A 95 3.36 12.80 14.16
CA PRO A 95 3.22 14.15 13.66
C PRO A 95 3.80 15.12 14.71
N GLY A 96 5.08 14.96 15.03
CA GLY A 96 5.86 15.98 15.71
C GLY A 96 5.76 17.23 14.86
N ARG A 97 5.18 18.30 15.43
CA ARG A 97 5.07 19.61 14.78
C ARG A 97 6.47 20.10 14.40
N LYS A 98 6.98 19.70 13.23
CA LYS A 98 8.21 20.23 12.66
C LYS A 98 7.91 21.64 12.21
N ARG A 99 8.18 22.61 13.08
CA ARG A 99 7.95 24.02 12.78
C ARG A 99 8.93 24.43 11.68
N ILE A 100 8.40 24.71 10.49
CA ILE A 100 9.19 25.23 9.37
C ILE A 100 9.75 26.60 9.80
N GLN A 101 11.05 26.68 10.09
CA GLN A 101 11.71 27.89 10.56
C GLN A 101 12.55 28.51 9.43
N GLY A 102 12.03 29.55 8.79
CA GLY A 102 12.80 30.36 7.85
C GLY A 102 13.76 31.32 8.57
N GLN A 103 15.08 31.17 8.37
CA GLN A 103 16.11 32.00 9.00
C GLN A 103 15.99 33.49 8.61
N LYS A 104 15.83 33.79 7.31
CA LYS A 104 15.81 35.17 6.79
C LYS A 104 14.55 35.97 7.15
N LYS A 105 13.38 35.32 7.18
CA LYS A 105 12.09 35.99 7.46
C LYS A 105 12.04 36.59 8.86
N ARG A 106 12.56 35.87 9.86
CA ARG A 106 12.59 36.34 11.26
C ARG A 106 13.58 37.48 11.47
N ALA A 107 14.72 37.46 10.78
CA ALA A 107 15.70 38.54 10.83
C ALA A 107 15.13 39.84 10.24
N TRP A 108 14.56 39.78 9.03
CA TRP A 108 13.92 40.94 8.39
C TRP A 108 12.83 41.58 9.27
N ALA A 109 11.98 40.76 9.89
CA ALA A 109 10.92 41.27 10.77
C ALA A 109 11.48 42.02 12.01
N LYS A 110 12.63 41.58 12.54
CA LYS A 110 13.31 42.26 13.65
C LYS A 110 13.91 43.60 13.21
N ASP A 111 14.57 43.62 12.06
CA ASP A 111 15.21 44.83 11.53
C ASP A 111 14.18 45.89 11.15
N ASP A 112 13.08 45.48 10.52
CA ASP A 112 11.97 46.38 10.17
C ASP A 112 11.29 46.97 11.43
N ALA A 113 11.06 46.16 12.46
CA ALA A 113 10.53 46.65 13.74
C ALA A 113 11.47 47.66 14.40
N LYS A 114 12.79 47.42 14.36
CA LYS A 114 13.81 48.35 14.86
C LYS A 114 13.82 49.66 14.07
N ALA A 115 13.76 49.58 12.74
CA ALA A 115 13.69 50.75 11.87
C ALA A 115 12.46 51.61 12.15
N ARG A 116 11.28 50.99 12.32
CA ARG A 116 10.04 51.69 12.69
C ARG A 116 10.14 52.38 14.05
N ARG A 117 10.74 51.73 15.05
CA ARG A 117 10.95 52.33 16.37
C ARG A 117 11.85 53.56 16.28
N ASN A 118 12.98 53.45 15.58
CA ASN A 118 13.91 54.57 15.41
C ASN A 118 13.28 55.77 14.70
N ARG A 119 12.36 55.55 13.75
CA ARG A 119 11.59 56.62 13.10
C ARG A 119 10.61 57.35 14.03
N ARG A 120 10.16 56.73 15.12
CA ARG A 120 9.23 57.35 16.08
C ARG A 120 9.92 58.21 17.12
N TYR A 121 11.21 57.95 17.38
CA TYR A 121 12.00 58.64 18.41
C TYR A 121 13.15 59.47 17.81
N LYS A 122 13.08 59.74 16.51
CA LYS A 122 13.88 60.74 15.79
C LYS A 122 12.98 61.93 15.48
#